data_AF-A0A2G6MTZ7-F1
#
_entry.id   AF-A0A2G6MTZ7-F1
#
_cell.length_a   1.000
_cell.length_b   1.000
_cell.length_c   1.000
_cell.angle_alpha   90.00
_cell.angle_beta   90.00
_cell.angle_gamma   90.00
#
_symmetry.space_group_name_H-M   'P 1'
#
loop_
_entity.id
_entity.type
_entity.pdbx_description
1 polymer ?
#
loop_
_entity_poly.entity_id
_entity_poly.type
_entity_poly.pdbx_seq_one_letter_code
_entity_poly.pdbx_strand_id
1 'polypeptide(L)' 'LNKVLPAVAGVVSGDKEAYEYLASSIAAFYEPQELLSMMREAGFKDVRRIPLTFGIVSIYIGIK' A
#
# COMPACT_ATOMS: atom_id res chain seq x y z
N LEU A 1 -0.76 12.31 -1.49
CA LEU A 1 -1.74 11.93 -0.45
C LEU A 1 -2.32 13.11 0.34
N ASN A 2 -1.52 14.10 0.75
CA ASN A 2 -1.87 15.11 1.77
C ASN A 2 -2.97 16.15 1.43
N LYS A 3 -3.58 16.12 0.25
CA LYS A 3 -4.66 17.07 -0.12
C LYS A 3 -6.01 16.43 -0.42
N VAL A 4 -6.04 15.13 -0.72
CA VAL A 4 -7.27 14.42 -1.15
C VAL A 4 -7.92 13.69 0.02
N LEU A 5 -7.12 13.09 0.91
CA LEU A 5 -7.61 12.38 2.09
C LEU A 5 -8.36 13.29 3.09
N PRO A 6 -7.90 14.51 3.43
CA PRO A 6 -8.61 15.37 4.38
C PRO A 6 -9.98 15.83 3.84
N ALA A 7 -10.07 16.05 2.53
CA ALA A 7 -11.28 16.55 1.87
C ALA A 7 -12.39 15.49 1.78
N VAL A 8 -12.04 14.21 1.64
CA VAL A 8 -13.02 13.10 1.57
C VAL A 8 -13.41 12.61 2.98
N ALA A 9 -12.46 12.59 3.92
CA ALA A 9 -12.71 12.16 5.31
C ALA A 9 -13.73 13.06 6.04
N GLY A 10 -13.75 14.36 5.75
CA GLY A 10 -14.70 15.31 6.34
C GLY A 10 -16.13 15.21 5.78
N VAL A 11 -16.32 14.61 4.61
CA VAL A 11 -17.60 14.65 3.88
C VAL A 11 -18.41 13.35 4.00
N VAL A 12 -17.78 12.19 4.25
CA VAL A 12 -18.45 10.90 3.95
C VAL A 12 -18.95 10.08 5.15
N SER A 13 -18.37 10.03 6.36
CA SER A 13 -18.89 8.99 7.30
C SER A 13 -18.62 9.09 8.81
N GLY A 14 -18.15 10.22 9.36
CA GLY A 14 -18.13 10.38 10.83
C GLY A 14 -17.10 9.54 11.61
N ASP A 15 -16.29 8.70 10.95
CA ASP A 15 -15.17 7.98 11.59
C ASP A 15 -13.83 8.50 11.06
N LYS A 16 -13.40 9.61 11.66
CA LYS A 16 -12.14 10.29 11.32
C LYS A 16 -10.93 9.40 11.60
N GLU A 17 -10.99 8.59 12.65
CA GLU A 17 -9.88 7.72 13.08
C GLU A 17 -9.59 6.63 12.05
N ALA A 18 -10.62 6.03 11.45
CA ALA A 18 -10.45 5.04 10.38
C ALA A 18 -9.74 5.61 9.14
N TYR A 19 -10.03 6.86 8.75
CA TYR A 19 -9.36 7.51 7.62
C TYR A 19 -7.93 7.94 7.95
N GLU A 20 -7.68 8.37 9.19
CA GLU A 20 -6.32 8.64 9.67
C GLU A 20 -5.47 7.36 9.69
N TYR A 21 -6.05 6.24 10.14
CA TYR A 21 -5.41 4.94 10.07
C TYR A 21 -5.13 4.50 8.62
N LEU A 22 -6.08 4.70 7.70
CA LEU A 22 -5.86 4.39 6.28
C LEU A 22 -4.70 5.23 5.70
N ALA A 23 -4.69 6.54 5.97
CA ALA A 23 -3.65 7.43 5.47
C ALA A 23 -2.26 7.06 6.02
N SER A 24 -2.18 6.82 7.33
CA SER A 24 -0.94 6.48 8.02
C SER A 24 -0.42 5.11 7.62
N SER A 25 -1.29 4.10 7.48
CA SER A 25 -0.89 2.76 7.06
C SER A 25 -0.39 2.72 5.61
N ILE A 26 -0.99 3.50 4.70
CA ILE A 26 -0.48 3.64 3.32
C ILE A 26 0.91 4.30 3.34
N ALA A 27 1.10 5.35 4.15
CA ALA A 27 2.38 6.05 4.23
C ALA A 27 3.49 5.22 4.89
N ALA A 28 3.14 4.30 5.79
CA ALA A 28 4.07 3.40 6.46
C ALA A 28 4.34 2.10 5.68
N PHE A 29 3.62 1.84 4.60
CA PHE A 29 3.80 0.63 3.80
C PHE A 29 5.14 0.66 3.08
N TYR A 30 5.74 -0.52 2.92
CA TYR A 30 7.06 -0.68 2.31
C TYR A 30 7.12 -0.17 0.87
N GLU A 31 8.27 0.37 0.49
CA GLU A 31 8.53 0.67 -0.91
C GLU A 31 8.56 -0.63 -1.73
N PRO A 32 8.16 -0.60 -3.02
CA PRO A 32 7.99 -1.81 -3.80
C PRO A 32 9.22 -2.73 -3.86
N GLN A 33 10.42 -2.17 -3.90
CA GLN A 33 11.64 -2.96 -3.94
C GLN A 33 11.98 -3.58 -2.59
N GLU A 34 11.68 -2.90 -1.49
CA GLU A 34 11.87 -3.42 -0.13
C GLU A 34 10.99 -4.64 0.09
N LEU A 35 9.71 -4.55 -0.28
CA LEU A 35 8.79 -5.68 -0.16
C LEU A 35 9.21 -6.87 -1.04
N LEU A 36 9.68 -6.63 -2.27
CA LEU A 36 10.20 -7.68 -3.14
C LEU A 36 11.44 -8.37 -2.53
N SER A 37 12.33 -7.62 -1.89
CA SER A 37 13.49 -8.17 -1.18
C SER A 37 13.07 -9.01 0.02
N MET A 38 12.16 -8.50 0.86
CA MET A 38 11.58 -9.25 1.98
C MET A 38 10.94 -10.57 1.53
N MET A 39 10.22 -10.58 0.41
CA MET A 39 9.65 -11.81 -0.14
C MET A 39 10.73 -12.82 -0.55
N ARG A 40 11.84 -12.36 -1.16
CA ARG A 40 12.96 -13.24 -1.51
C ARG A 40 13.66 -13.80 -0.27
N GLU A 41 13.86 -12.96 0.75
CA GLU A 41 14.44 -13.36 2.04
C GLU A 41 13.56 -14.39 2.77
N ALA A 42 12.24 -14.27 2.65
CA ALA A 42 11.27 -15.25 3.17
C ALA A 42 11.27 -16.57 2.38
N GLY A 43 12.07 -16.70 1.32
CA GLY A 43 12.25 -17.93 0.53
C GLY A 43 11.35 -18.04 -0.70
N PHE A 44 10.59 -16.99 -1.05
CA PHE A 44 9.82 -17.00 -2.30
C PHE A 44 10.75 -16.78 -3.51
N LYS A 45 10.51 -17.55 -4.56
CA LYS A 45 11.13 -17.48 -5.88
C LYS A 45 10.20 -16.82 -6.89
N ASP A 46 10.75 -16.45 -8.04
CA ASP A 46 10.04 -15.78 -9.14
C ASP A 46 9.21 -14.57 -8.68
N VAL A 47 9.73 -13.85 -7.68
CA VAL A 47 9.04 -12.73 -7.06
C VAL A 47 8.94 -11.57 -8.04
N ARG A 48 7.71 -11.14 -8.33
CA ARG A 48 7.43 -10.03 -9.24
C ARG A 48 6.29 -9.15 -8.74
N ARG A 49 6.29 -7.92 -9.25
CA ARG A 49 5.26 -6.91 -8.99
C ARG A 49 4.52 -6.57 -10.27
N ILE A 50 3.21 -6.40 -10.17
CA ILE A 50 2.35 -5.86 -11.23
C ILE A 50 1.70 -4.57 -10.71
N PRO A 51 2.16 -3.38 -11.12
CA PRO A 51 1.53 -2.13 -10.71
C PRO A 51 0.20 -1.93 -11.44
N LEU A 52 -0.81 -1.46 -10.71
CA LEU A 52 -2.12 -1.08 -11.25
C LEU A 52 -2.36 0.41 -10.99
N THR A 53 -3.16 1.05 -11.84
CA THR A 53 -3.53 2.47 -11.69
C THR A 53 -2.30 3.35 -11.44
N PHE A 54 -1.29 3.24 -12.31
CA PHE A 54 -0.02 3.96 -12.20
C PHE A 54 0.76 3.73 -10.90
N GLY A 55 0.52 2.59 -10.24
CA GLY A 55 1.23 2.20 -9.02
C GLY A 55 0.53 2.63 -7.73
N ILE A 56 -0.68 3.19 -7.79
CA ILE A 56 -1.50 3.45 -6.58
C ILE A 56 -1.72 2.16 -5.79
N VAL A 57 -1.94 1.05 -6.50
CA VAL A 57 -1.95 -0.29 -5.92
C VAL A 57 -1.05 -1.22 -6.72
N SER A 58 -0.64 -2.34 -6.14
CA SER A 58 0.26 -3.30 -6.80
C SER A 58 -0.04 -4.72 -6.34
N ILE A 59 0.00 -5.66 -7.27
CA ILE A 59 -0.06 -7.10 -6.97
C ILE A 59 1.37 -7.60 -6.84
N TYR A 60 1.68 -8.29 -5.73
CA TYR A 60 2.95 -8.98 -5.52
C TYR A 60 2.72 -10.49 -5.63
N ILE A 61 3.56 -11.17 -6.40
CA ILE A 61 3.45 -12.60 -6.70
C ILE A 61 4.79 -13.25 -6.37
N GLY A 62 4.77 -14.41 -5.72
CA GLY A 62 5.94 -15.26 -5.50
C GLY A 62 5.54 -16.74 -5.41
N ILE A 63 6.47 -17.63 -5.73
CA ILE A 63 6.31 -19.09 -5.68
C ILE A 63 7.23 -19.63 -4.58
N LYS A 64 6.74 -20.53 -3.72
CA LYS A 64 7.57 -21.13 -2.66
C LYS A 64 8.23 -22.42 -3.13
#